data_AF-A0A815ZV58-F1
#
_entry.id   AF-A0A815ZV58-F1
#
_cell.length_a   1.000
_cell.length_b   1.000
_cell.length_c   1.000
_cell.angle_alpha   90.00
_cell.angle_beta   90.00
_cell.angle_gamma   90.00
#
_symmetry.space_group_name_H-M   'P 1'
#
loop_
_entity.id
_entity.type
_entity.pdbx_description
1 polymer ?
#
loop_
_entity_poly.entity_id
_entity_poly.type
_entity_poly.pdbx_seq_one_letter_code
_entity_poly.pdbx_strand_id
1 'polypeptide(L)'
;ADQAYSKGLIQHVCDNHDSLDKYVLNLARTISTNAPLSLRSMKLMIENKNDETAIKAAIDACLISNDINEGRNAFRQKREAKFQGF
;
A
#
# COMPACT_ATOMS: atom_id res chain seq x y z
N ALA A 1 16.32 17.46 -10.76
CA ALA A 1 15.19 16.86 -10.02
C ALA A 1 13.92 17.71 -10.15
N ASP A 2 14.02 19.02 -10.01
CA ASP A 2 12.89 19.95 -9.91
C ASP A 2 11.91 19.89 -11.08
N GLN A 3 12.39 19.80 -12.33
CA GLN A 3 11.51 19.67 -13.50
C GLN A 3 10.74 18.34 -13.51
N ALA A 4 11.32 17.25 -13.00
CA ALA A 4 10.64 15.96 -12.91
C ALA A 4 9.61 15.97 -11.78
N TYR A 5 9.93 16.63 -10.66
CA TYR A 5 9.02 16.81 -9.53
C TYR A 5 7.81 17.67 -9.92
N SER A 6 8.03 18.82 -10.57
CA SER A 6 6.95 19.72 -11.00
C SER A 6 6.01 19.10 -12.04
N LYS A 7 6.52 18.15 -12.84
CA LYS A 7 5.73 17.38 -13.81
C LYS A 7 5.07 16.13 -13.22
N GLY A 8 5.26 15.85 -11.93
CA GLY A 8 4.67 14.70 -11.24
C GLY A 8 5.33 13.34 -11.54
N LEU A 9 6.48 13.33 -12.22
CA LEU A 9 7.19 12.09 -12.54
C LEU A 9 7.83 11.46 -11.29
N ILE A 10 8.30 12.30 -10.35
CA ILE A 10 8.83 11.88 -9.05
C ILE A 10 8.03 12.55 -7.94
N GLN A 11 7.87 11.85 -6.81
CA GLN A 11 6.98 12.26 -5.73
C GLN A 11 7.70 13.03 -4.63
N HIS A 12 9.03 12.97 -4.58
CA HIS A 12 9.85 13.65 -3.58
C HIS A 12 11.29 13.86 -4.09
N VAL A 13 11.96 14.92 -3.63
CA VAL A 13 13.37 15.21 -3.90
C VAL A 13 14.10 15.28 -2.57
N CYS A 14 15.20 14.53 -2.44
CA CYS A 14 16.02 14.49 -1.23
C CYS A 14 17.33 15.25 -1.45
N ASP A 15 17.83 15.92 -0.42
CA ASP A 15 19.03 16.76 -0.51
C ASP A 15 20.33 15.96 -0.74
N ASN A 16 20.38 14.71 -0.29
CA ASN A 16 21.55 13.85 -0.39
C ASN A 16 21.17 12.36 -0.33
N HIS A 17 22.18 11.49 -0.46
CA HIS A 17 22.01 10.04 -0.45
C HIS A 17 21.45 9.53 0.88
N ASP A 18 21.94 10.03 2.02
CA ASP A 18 21.50 9.56 3.34
C ASP A 18 20.03 9.90 3.60
N SER A 19 19.56 11.08 3.16
CA SER A 19 18.15 11.46 3.29
C SER A 19 17.26 10.66 2.33
N LEU A 20 17.76 10.32 1.14
CA LEU A 20 17.08 9.41 0.22
C LEU A 20 16.90 8.02 0.82
N ASP A 21 17.95 7.41 1.37
CA ASP A 21 17.90 6.08 1.97
C ASP A 21 16.91 6.03 3.14
N LYS A 22 16.96 7.03 4.02
CA LYS A 22 16.02 7.15 5.14
C LYS A 22 14.58 7.31 4.64
N TYR A 23 14.36 8.14 3.63
CA TYR A 23 13.04 8.36 3.05
C TYR A 23 12.46 7.08 2.46
N VAL A 24 13.23 6.38 1.62
CA VAL A 24 12.80 5.14 0.96
C VAL A 24 12.53 4.03 1.97
N LEU A 25 13.41 3.85 2.97
CA LEU A 25 13.21 2.84 4.01
C LEU A 25 11.95 3.13 4.85
N ASN A 26 11.70 4.39 5.19
CA ASN A 26 10.51 4.76 5.95
C ASN A 26 9.24 4.56 5.11
N LEU A 27 9.26 4.94 3.83
CA LEU A 27 8.14 4.69 2.92
C LEU A 27 7.85 3.19 2.79
N ALA A 28 8.90 2.38 2.58
CA ALA A 28 8.76 0.93 2.50
C ALA A 28 8.17 0.33 3.78
N ARG A 29 8.63 0.80 4.96
CA ARG A 29 8.06 0.40 6.26
C ARG A 29 6.58 0.76 6.35
N THR A 30 6.21 2.01 6.05
CA THR A 30 4.80 2.46 6.07
C THR A 30 3.92 1.64 5.12
N ILE A 31 4.43 1.27 3.95
CA ILE A 31 3.69 0.39 3.03
C ILE A 31 3.55 -1.00 3.65
N SER A 32 4.63 -1.56 4.20
CA SER A 32 4.66 -2.91 4.78
C SER A 32 3.73 -3.12 5.98
N THR A 33 3.31 -2.05 6.66
CA THR A 33 2.35 -2.14 7.77
C THR A 33 0.89 -2.22 7.31
N ASN A 34 0.60 -2.17 6.00
CA ASN A 34 -0.76 -2.31 5.47
C ASN A 34 -1.08 -3.76 5.11
N ALA A 35 -2.38 -4.08 5.03
CA ALA A 35 -2.86 -5.39 4.63
C ALA A 35 -2.38 -5.74 3.20
N PRO A 36 -1.57 -6.81 3.01
CA PRO A 36 -0.97 -7.13 1.71
C PRO A 36 -2.00 -7.35 0.61
N LEU A 37 -3.14 -7.99 0.92
CA LEU A 37 -4.19 -8.24 -0.08
C LEU A 37 -4.95 -6.96 -0.46
N SER A 38 -5.13 -6.01 0.45
CA SER A 38 -5.69 -4.69 0.14
C SER A 38 -4.78 -3.88 -0.77
N LEU A 39 -3.46 -3.88 -0.49
CA LEU A 39 -2.49 -3.22 -1.38
C LEU A 39 -2.50 -3.83 -2.78
N ARG A 40 -2.52 -5.17 -2.87
CA ARG A 40 -2.57 -5.88 -4.15
C ARG A 40 -3.83 -5.55 -4.93
N SER A 41 -5.00 -5.56 -4.30
CA SER A 41 -6.26 -5.24 -4.98
C SER A 41 -6.29 -3.80 -5.48
N MET A 42 -5.86 -2.83 -4.66
CA MET A 42 -5.78 -1.41 -5.07
C MET A 42 -4.81 -1.21 -6.23
N LYS A 43 -3.64 -1.84 -6.20
CA LYS A 43 -2.67 -1.75 -7.30
C LYS A 43 -3.24 -2.34 -8.59
N LEU A 44 -3.90 -3.50 -8.51
CA LEU A 44 -4.54 -4.13 -9.66
C LEU A 44 -5.62 -3.21 -10.27
N MET A 45 -6.43 -2.55 -9.45
CA MET A 45 -7.45 -1.59 -9.91
C MET A 45 -6.84 -0.39 -10.66
N ILE A 46 -5.66 0.08 -10.23
CA ILE A 46 -4.96 1.20 -10.89
C ILE A 46 -4.38 0.76 -12.23
N GLU A 47 -3.75 -0.42 -12.29
CA GLU A 47 -3.02 -0.91 -13.46
C GLU A 47 -3.93 -1.53 -14.53
N ASN A 48 -4.99 -2.23 -14.14
CA ASN A 48 -5.78 -3.09 -15.01
C ASN A 48 -7.27 -2.70 -15.04
N LYS A 49 -7.55 -1.42 -15.31
CA LYS A 49 -8.89 -0.82 -15.24
C LYS A 49 -10.00 -1.53 -16.03
N ASN A 50 -9.65 -2.31 -17.05
CA ASN A 50 -10.60 -2.97 -17.93
C ASN A 50 -10.83 -4.46 -17.60
N ASP A 51 -10.07 -5.03 -16.68
CA ASP A 51 -10.23 -6.43 -16.26
C ASP A 51 -11.06 -6.51 -14.97
N GLU A 52 -12.36 -6.30 -15.12
CA GLU A 52 -13.32 -6.33 -14.00
C GLU A 52 -13.31 -7.68 -13.27
N THR A 53 -13.04 -8.78 -13.99
CA THR A 53 -13.03 -10.12 -13.41
C THR A 53 -11.84 -10.29 -12.47
N ALA A 54 -10.63 -9.91 -12.93
CA ALA A 54 -9.44 -9.97 -12.08
C ALA A 54 -9.53 -9.01 -10.89
N ILE A 55 -10.06 -7.80 -11.11
CA ILE A 55 -10.30 -6.83 -10.02
C ILE A 55 -11.27 -7.40 -8.99
N LYS A 56 -12.40 -7.97 -9.41
CA LYS A 56 -13.39 -8.55 -8.51
C LYS A 56 -12.80 -9.71 -7.71
N ALA A 57 -12.04 -10.60 -8.35
CA ALA A 57 -11.38 -11.71 -7.66
C ALA A 57 -10.38 -11.22 -6.59
N ALA A 58 -9.61 -10.17 -6.88
CA ALA A 58 -8.69 -9.59 -5.91
C ALA A 58 -9.40 -8.92 -4.73
N ILE A 59 -10.51 -8.22 -4.98
CA ILE A 59 -11.35 -7.64 -3.93
C ILE A 59 -11.95 -8.74 -3.05
N ASP A 60 -12.48 -9.81 -3.65
CA ASP A 60 -13.09 -10.92 -2.90
C ASP A 60 -12.07 -11.62 -2.01
N ALA A 61 -10.87 -11.89 -2.53
CA ALA A 61 -9.78 -12.45 -1.74
C ALA A 61 -9.38 -11.55 -0.56
N CYS A 62 -9.36 -10.23 -0.78
CA CYS A 62 -9.14 -9.25 0.30
C CYS A 62 -10.27 -9.32 1.34
N LEU A 63 -11.53 -9.33 0.92
CA LEU A 63 -12.70 -9.28 1.82
C LEU A 63 -12.84 -10.50 2.73
N ILE A 64 -12.45 -11.69 2.27
CA ILE A 64 -12.52 -12.93 3.05
C ILE A 64 -11.26 -13.22 3.86
N SER A 65 -10.23 -12.38 3.75
CA SER A 65 -8.95 -12.58 4.43
C SER A 65 -9.04 -12.38 5.94
N ASN A 66 -8.13 -13.01 6.67
CA ASN A 66 -8.01 -12.80 8.12
C ASN A 66 -7.59 -11.35 8.44
N ASP A 67 -6.90 -10.69 7.51
CA ASP A 67 -6.51 -9.29 7.62
C ASP A 67 -7.70 -8.33 7.77
N ILE A 68 -8.86 -8.62 7.16
CA ILE A 68 -10.08 -7.81 7.37
C ILE A 68 -10.59 -7.93 8.80
N ASN A 69 -10.58 -9.14 9.35
CA ASN A 69 -10.99 -9.38 10.74
C ASN A 69 -10.01 -8.72 11.72
N GLU A 70 -8.71 -8.86 11.46
CA GLU A 70 -7.66 -8.23 12.25
C GLU A 70 -7.73 -6.71 12.19
N GLY A 71 -7.91 -6.11 11.01
CA GLY A 71 -8.05 -4.66 10.86
C GLY A 71 -9.24 -4.12 11.66
N ARG A 72 -10.40 -4.79 11.60
CA ARG A 72 -11.59 -4.44 12.39
C ARG A 72 -11.33 -4.56 13.90
N ASN A 73 -10.67 -5.64 14.33
CA ASN A 73 -10.34 -5.87 15.73
C ASN A 73 -9.35 -4.84 16.27
N ALA A 74 -8.27 -4.60 15.55
CA ALA A 74 -7.24 -3.63 15.89
C ALA A 74 -7.82 -2.21 16.02
N PHE A 75 -8.66 -1.81 15.06
CA PHE A 75 -9.37 -0.53 15.09
C PHE A 75 -10.25 -0.41 16.34
N ARG A 76 -11.08 -1.42 16.62
CA ARG A 76 -11.95 -1.45 17.81
C ARG A 76 -11.16 -1.38 19.11
N GLN A 77 -9.98 -1.99 19.14
CA GLN A 77 -9.09 -2.05 20.31
C GLN A 77 -8.11 -0.86 20.40
N LYS A 78 -8.14 0.09 19.45
CA LYS A 78 -7.20 1.21 19.34
C LYS A 78 -5.73 0.79 19.38
N ARG A 79 -5.40 -0.30 18.70
CA ARG A 79 -4.03 -0.81 18.53
C ARG A 79 -3.65 -0.89 17.06
N GLU A 80 -2.36 -1.00 16.79
CA GLU A 80 -1.88 -1.31 15.45
C GLU A 80 -2.34 -2.72 15.03
N ALA A 81 -2.71 -2.85 13.76
CA ALA A 81 -3.08 -4.12 13.15
C ALA A 81 -1.83 -4.93 12.78
N LYS A 82 -1.90 -6.25 12.93
CA LYS A 82 -0.84 -7.18 12.57
C LYS A 82 -1.27 -8.02 11.36
N PHE A 83 -1.14 -7.46 10.17
CA PHE A 83 -1.51 -8.15 8.95
C PHE A 83 -0.54 -9.27 8.58
N GLN A 84 -1.07 -10.37 8.05
CA GLN A 84 -0.31 -11.57 7.68
C GLN A 84 -0.41 -11.91 6.18
N GLY A 85 -1.34 -11.27 5.45
CA GLY A 85 -1.48 -11.43 4.00
C GLY A 85 -2.29 -12.64 3.56
N PHE A 86 -3.16 -13.18 4.43
CA PHE A 86 -4.10 -14.26 4.14
C PHE A 86 -5.38 -14.11 4.95
#